data_AF-A0A371FWK8-F1
#
_entry.id   AF-A0A371FWK8-F1
#
_cell.length_a   1.000
_cell.length_b   1.000
_cell.length_c   1.000
_cell.angle_alpha   90.00
_cell.angle_beta   90.00
_cell.angle_gamma   90.00
#
_symmetry.space_group_name_H-M   'P 1'
#
loop_
_entity.id
_entity.type
_entity.pdbx_description
1 polymer ?
#
loop_
_entity_poly.entity_id
_entity_poly.type
_entity_poly.pdbx_seq_one_letter_code
_entity_poly.pdbx_strand_id
1 'polypeptide(L)'
;MYISGGNDRLSCKLFPRTLRGWITTLPAWSIRMFNDLVGSFVSQFAANKVKRLEVADLFDIKQSREESLKSYLAHFNNATI
;
A
#
# COMPACT_ATOMS: atom_id res chain seq x y z
N MET A 1 5.39 6.92 6.77
CA MET A 1 4.73 8.06 7.44
C MET A 1 3.38 8.25 6.75
N TYR A 2 2.30 7.79 7.38
CA TYR A 2 0.96 7.75 6.78
C TYR A 2 0.27 9.09 7.04
N ILE A 3 0.11 9.94 6.02
CA ILE A 3 -0.64 11.21 6.11
C ILE A 3 -2.13 10.93 5.85
N SER A 4 -2.70 9.90 6.47
CA SER A 4 -4.12 9.58 6.30
C SER A 4 -4.84 9.86 7.61
N GLY A 5 -5.86 10.73 7.52
CA GLY A 5 -6.70 11.16 8.65
C GLY A 5 -6.68 12.66 8.98
N GLY A 6 -5.87 13.47 8.29
CA GLY A 6 -5.83 14.94 8.47
C GLY A 6 -6.67 15.70 7.44
N ASN A 7 -7.22 16.86 7.82
CA ASN A 7 -7.85 17.82 6.88
C ASN A 7 -6.84 18.23 5.80
N ASP A 8 -7.28 18.32 4.53
CA ASP A 8 -6.53 18.75 3.35
C ASP A 8 -5.56 19.91 3.61
N ARG A 9 -5.96 20.91 4.40
CA ARG A 9 -5.11 22.05 4.75
C ARG A 9 -3.85 21.65 5.52
N LEU A 10 -3.94 20.68 6.42
CA LEU A 10 -2.79 20.14 7.15
C LEU A 10 -1.95 19.22 6.26
N SER A 11 -2.60 18.40 5.45
CA SER A 11 -1.94 17.52 4.48
C SER A 11 -1.07 18.32 3.50
N CYS A 12 -1.60 19.42 2.93
CA CYS A 12 -0.84 20.32 2.05
C CYS A 12 0.36 20.99 2.74
N LYS A 13 0.27 21.28 4.05
CA LYS A 13 1.39 21.85 4.81
C LYS A 13 2.48 20.82 5.11
N LEU A 14 2.10 19.57 5.38
CA LEU A 14 3.02 18.50 5.74
C LEU A 14 3.65 17.82 4.52
N PHE A 15 2.99 17.90 3.36
CA PHE A 15 3.43 17.26 2.13
C PHE A 15 4.86 17.65 1.70
N PRO A 16 5.24 18.95 1.61
CA PRO A 16 6.60 19.33 1.20
C PRO A 16 7.68 18.81 2.14
N ARG A 17 7.39 18.79 3.45
CA ARG A 17 8.32 18.28 4.48
C ARG A 17 8.50 16.78 4.34
N THR A 18 7.41 16.05 4.11
CA THR A 18 7.42 14.59 3.90
C THR A 18 8.18 14.24 2.63
N LEU A 19 7.92 14.98 1.54
CA LEU A 19 8.60 14.81 0.26
C LEU A 19 10.12 15.05 0.39
N ARG A 20 10.53 16.13 1.08
CA ARG A 20 11.95 16.42 1.33
C ARG A 20 12.62 15.32 2.14
N GLY A 21 11.97 14.87 3.23
CA GLY A 21 12.48 13.76 4.05
C GLY A 21 12.64 12.48 3.23
N TRP A 22 11.67 12.15 2.40
CA TRP A 22 11.74 10.98 1.52
C TRP A 22 12.89 11.07 0.52
N ILE A 23 13.04 12.20 -0.20
CA ILE A 23 14.10 12.37 -1.19
C ILE A 23 15.48 12.15 -0.54
N THR A 24 15.68 12.58 0.70
CA THR A 24 16.95 12.36 1.43
C THR A 24 17.21 10.92 1.84
N THR A 25 16.21 10.04 1.80
CA THR A 25 16.37 8.60 2.08
C THR A 25 16.77 7.78 0.85
N LEU A 26 16.73 8.37 -0.35
CA LEU A 26 17.04 7.65 -1.57
C LEU A 26 18.56 7.34 -1.65
N PRO A 27 18.94 6.15 -2.14
CA PRO A 27 20.34 5.82 -2.34
C PRO A 27 21.01 6.82 -3.29
N ALA A 28 22.30 7.09 -3.07
CA ALA A 28 23.08 7.90 -3.99
C ALA A 28 22.99 7.31 -5.41
N TRP A 29 22.77 8.19 -6.39
CA TRP A 29 22.75 7.87 -7.83
C TRP A 29 21.60 6.94 -8.27
N SER A 30 20.59 6.76 -7.41
CA SER A 30 19.36 5.99 -7.72
C SER A 30 18.43 6.70 -8.70
N ILE A 31 18.54 8.03 -8.83
CA ILE A 31 17.78 8.84 -9.78
C ILE A 31 18.75 9.33 -10.86
N ARG A 32 18.57 8.89 -12.10
CA ARG A 32 19.33 9.37 -13.27
C ARG A 32 18.51 10.33 -14.12
N MET A 33 17.20 10.12 -14.16
CA MET A 33 16.23 10.93 -14.89
C MET A 33 14.97 11.18 -14.06
N PHE A 34 14.16 12.14 -14.47
CA PHE A 34 12.89 12.45 -13.81
C PHE A 34 11.95 11.23 -13.72
N ASN A 35 11.95 10.35 -14.71
CA ASN A 35 11.15 9.12 -14.70
C ASN A 35 11.54 8.16 -13.56
N ASP A 36 12.81 8.10 -13.17
CA ASP A 36 13.27 7.27 -12.05
C ASP A 36 12.71 7.79 -10.72
N LEU A 37 12.67 9.12 -10.57
CA LEU A 37 12.06 9.80 -9.42
C LEU A 37 10.56 9.53 -9.37
N VAL A 38 9.85 9.66 -10.49
CA VAL A 38 8.39 9.39 -10.57
C VAL A 38 8.09 7.93 -10.23
N GLY A 39 8.82 6.98 -10.80
CA GLY A 39 8.66 5.56 -10.51
C GLY A 39 8.90 5.24 -9.04
N SER A 40 9.95 5.82 -8.44
CA SER A 40 10.27 5.66 -7.03
C SER A 40 9.19 6.29 -6.12
N PHE A 41 8.69 7.47 -6.48
CA PHE A 41 7.62 8.16 -5.75
C PHE A 41 6.34 7.36 -5.75
N VAL A 42 5.90 6.89 -6.92
CA VAL A 42 4.69 6.06 -7.05
C VAL A 42 4.87 4.75 -6.28
N SER A 43 6.03 4.10 -6.35
CA SER A 43 6.27 2.90 -5.53
C SER A 43 6.21 3.19 -4.03
N GLN A 44 6.72 4.32 -3.54
CA GLN A 44 6.65 4.60 -2.11
C GLN A 44 5.28 5.07 -1.62
N PHE A 45 4.60 5.92 -2.38
CA PHE A 45 3.42 6.65 -1.93
C PHE A 45 2.11 6.21 -2.58
N ALA A 46 2.13 5.26 -3.52
CA ALA A 46 0.89 4.69 -4.04
C ALA A 46 0.09 4.07 -2.88
N ALA A 47 -1.02 4.72 -2.54
CA ALA A 47 -1.99 4.23 -1.56
C ALA A 47 -2.62 2.89 -1.98
N ASN A 48 -2.51 2.54 -3.27
CA ASN A 48 -3.06 1.32 -3.85
C ASN A 48 -1.97 0.27 -4.14
N LYS A 49 -0.97 0.15 -3.26
CA LYS A 49 -0.23 -1.11 -3.21
C LYS A 49 -1.21 -2.15 -2.69
N VAL A 50 -1.46 -3.19 -3.49
CA VAL A 50 -2.16 -4.40 -3.03
C VAL A 50 -1.51 -4.77 -1.71
N LYS A 51 -2.26 -4.62 -0.61
CA LYS A 51 -1.76 -5.04 0.70
C LYS A 51 -1.38 -6.51 0.51
N ARG A 52 -0.12 -6.87 0.81
CA ARG A 52 0.19 -8.29 0.98
C ARG A 52 -0.74 -8.76 2.08
N LEU A 53 -1.62 -9.70 1.78
CA LEU A 53 -2.42 -10.34 2.81
C LEU A 53 -1.44 -10.92 3.83
N GLU A 54 -1.55 -10.45 5.07
CA GLU A 54 -0.81 -11.02 6.18
C GLU A 54 -1.56 -12.25 6.69
N VAL A 55 -0.86 -13.12 7.41
CA VAL A 55 -1.47 -14.31 8.02
C VAL A 55 -2.64 -13.92 8.94
N ALA A 56 -2.55 -12.74 9.57
CA ALA A 56 -3.64 -12.18 10.39
C ALA A 56 -4.93 -11.97 9.57
N ASP A 57 -4.82 -11.47 8.34
CA ASP A 57 -5.98 -11.21 7.47
C ASP A 57 -6.66 -12.51 7.00
N LEU A 58 -5.93 -13.64 6.96
CA LEU A 58 -6.47 -14.94 6.60
C LEU A 58 -7.42 -15.51 7.67
N PHE A 59 -7.24 -15.14 8.94
CA PHE A 59 -8.14 -15.58 10.01
C PHE A 59 -9.54 -15.00 9.90
N ASP A 60 -9.70 -13.92 9.14
CA ASP A 60 -11.00 -13.30 8.86
C ASP A 60 -11.75 -14.03 7.73
N ILE A 61 -11.08 -14.91 6.97
CA ILE A 61 -11.69 -15.70 5.89
C ILE A 61 -12.31 -16.98 6.47
N LYS A 62 -13.56 -16.88 6.92
CA LYS A 62 -14.34 -17.98 7.50
C LYS A 62 -15.43 -18.45 6.56
N GLN A 63 -15.67 -19.76 6.53
CA GLN A 63 -16.78 -20.34 5.78
C GLN A 63 -18.11 -19.88 6.39
N SER A 64 -19.00 -19.33 5.57
CA SER A 64 -20.36 -18.99 5.99
C SER A 64 -21.22 -20.25 6.13
N ARG A 65 -22.23 -20.21 7.02
CA ARG A 65 -23.16 -21.34 7.24
C ARG A 65 -23.93 -21.75 5.98
N GLU A 66 -24.16 -20.78 5.09
CA GLU A 66 -24.87 -20.96 3.82
C GLU A 66 -23.93 -21.28 2.65
N GLU A 67 -22.61 -21.23 2.88
CA GLU A 67 -21.60 -21.41 1.85
C GLU A 67 -21.18 -22.87 1.72
N SER A 68 -21.27 -23.42 0.51
CA SER A 68 -20.73 -24.75 0.22
C SER A 68 -19.20 -24.77 0.34
N LEU A 69 -18.64 -25.92 0.74
CA LEU A 69 -17.19 -26.08 0.89
C LEU A 69 -16.42 -25.75 -0.40
N LYS A 70 -16.99 -26.08 -1.57
CA LYS A 70 -16.40 -25.76 -2.87
C LYS A 70 -16.31 -24.25 -3.12
N SER A 71 -17.35 -23.51 -2.75
CA SER A 71 -17.37 -22.04 -2.86
C SER A 71 -16.34 -21.43 -1.92
N TYR A 72 -16.29 -21.91 -0.67
CA TYR A 72 -15.34 -21.44 0.33
C TYR A 72 -13.89 -21.64 -0.14
N LEU A 73 -13.54 -22.82 -0.64
CA LEU A 73 -12.18 -23.08 -1.14
C LEU A 73 -11.81 -22.19 -2.32
N ALA A 74 -12.75 -21.90 -3.23
CA ALA A 74 -12.50 -20.98 -4.35
C ALA A 74 -12.25 -19.55 -3.86
N HIS A 75 -13.06 -19.07 -2.91
CA HIS A 75 -12.92 -17.75 -2.30
C HIS A 75 -11.61 -17.63 -1.52
N PHE A 76 -11.30 -18.60 -0.66
CA PHE A 76 -10.06 -18.65 0.11
C PHE A 76 -8.83 -18.61 -0.81
N ASN A 77 -8.81 -19.44 -1.85
CA ASN A 77 -7.71 -19.48 -2.82
C ASN A 77 -7.54 -18.14 -3.54
N ASN A 78 -8.63 -17.50 -3.94
CA ASN A 78 -8.60 -16.20 -4.61
C ASN A 78 -8.12 -15.06 -3.70
N ALA A 79 -8.26 -15.19 -2.39
CA ALA A 79 -7.73 -14.24 -1.41
C ALA A 79 -6.25 -14.48 -1.09
N THR A 80 -5.71 -15.68 -1.34
CA THR A 80 -4.31 -16.04 -1.08
C THR A 80 -3.36 -15.95 -2.29
N ILE A 81 -3.89 -15.81 -3.51
CA ILE A 81 -3.14 -15.72 -4.79
C ILE A 81 -3.03 -14.25 -5.22
#